data_AF-A0A7S1EYZ3-F1
#
_entry.id   AF-A0A7S1EYZ3-F1
#
_cell.length_a   1.000
_cell.length_b   1.000
_cell.length_c   1.000
_cell.angle_alpha   90.00
_cell.angle_beta   90.00
_cell.angle_gamma   90.00
#
_symmetry.space_group_name_H-M   'P 1'
#
loop_
_entity.id
_entity.type
_entity.pdbx_description
1 polymer ?
#
loop_
_entity_poly.entity_id
_entity_poly.type
_entity_poly.pdbx_seq_one_letter_code
_entity_poly.pdbx_strand_id
1 'polypeptide(L)'
;VVCLYNQGMTDMFFDQISSYGPRGFSDFLSVISLVCLFLYFVTSSDSGSMIVDMISANGFAEPPLLQRIFWSAMEGQCAISLLHAGRNLPNATGSLKALQSASLLTGLPYTFILFWCAQSLYLLVQEEAGVLDKDRKAFRKFIVDSYSLADALLDTFFPGYHFCVIVKQIGGWPLSGISRLASGIAWGVGIQLVYFWSFILFWCGIETEVWFLVALTLAVGAGTTIGFLRTNVRDIYRIKHGDMFTDLVCGIFLPMFTLMQILDHITNDKNEDPPPPVETNKVEEELEEA
;
A
#
# COMPACT_ATOMS: atom_id res chain seq x y z
N VAL A 1 8.34 -31.38 -38.79
CA VAL A 1 8.78 -30.94 -37.45
C VAL A 1 9.42 -29.57 -37.64
N VAL A 2 8.67 -28.51 -37.41
CA VAL A 2 9.19 -27.13 -37.48
C VAL A 2 9.94 -26.88 -36.17
N CYS A 3 11.22 -26.47 -36.25
CA CYS A 3 12.04 -26.17 -35.09
C CYS A 3 11.56 -24.87 -34.43
N LEU A 4 10.76 -24.99 -33.37
CA LEU A 4 10.16 -23.89 -32.60
C LEU A 4 11.13 -23.14 -31.66
N TYR A 5 12.42 -23.49 -31.65
CA TYR A 5 13.35 -23.02 -30.60
C TYR A 5 13.92 -21.60 -30.84
N ASN A 6 13.67 -20.98 -32.00
CA ASN A 6 14.35 -19.73 -32.38
C ASN A 6 13.43 -18.64 -32.97
N GLN A 7 12.13 -18.70 -32.71
CA GLN A 7 11.16 -17.70 -33.18
C GLN A 7 10.65 -16.80 -32.05
N GLY A 8 10.16 -15.61 -32.41
CA GLY A 8 9.52 -14.70 -31.48
C GLY A 8 8.20 -15.27 -30.94
N MET A 9 7.83 -14.92 -29.70
CA MET A 9 6.58 -15.34 -29.05
C MET A 9 5.32 -15.01 -29.86
N THR A 10 5.39 -13.99 -30.73
CA THR A 10 4.28 -13.55 -31.60
C THR A 10 3.93 -14.57 -32.69
N ASP A 11 4.90 -15.36 -33.12
CA ASP A 11 4.76 -16.22 -34.30
C ASP A 11 4.27 -17.61 -33.90
N MET A 12 4.50 -18.01 -32.64
CA MET A 12 4.17 -19.33 -32.10
C MET A 12 2.70 -19.72 -32.29
N PHE A 13 1.76 -18.78 -32.12
CA PHE A 13 0.34 -19.05 -32.30
C PHE A 13 -0.02 -19.33 -33.77
N PHE A 14 0.53 -18.52 -34.69
CA PHE A 14 0.30 -18.71 -36.13
C PHE A 14 1.02 -19.95 -36.66
N ASP A 15 2.19 -20.28 -36.10
CA ASP A 15 2.90 -21.52 -36.38
C ASP A 15 2.10 -22.75 -35.92
N GLN A 16 1.44 -22.68 -34.77
CA GLN A 16 0.51 -23.74 -34.35
C GLN A 16 -0.68 -23.86 -35.31
N ILE A 17 -1.29 -22.75 -35.73
CA ILE A 17 -2.37 -22.78 -36.75
C ILE A 17 -1.88 -23.39 -38.05
N SER A 18 -0.64 -23.07 -38.46
CA SER A 18 -0.04 -23.59 -39.70
C SER A 18 0.15 -25.11 -39.71
N SER A 19 0.20 -25.73 -38.52
CA SER A 19 0.26 -27.19 -38.39
C SER A 19 -1.08 -27.89 -38.71
N TYR A 20 -2.20 -27.16 -38.68
CA TYR A 20 -3.53 -27.70 -38.94
C TYR A 20 -3.91 -27.62 -40.43
N GLY A 21 -3.78 -28.75 -41.12
CA GLY A 21 -4.47 -29.00 -42.40
C GLY A 21 -3.88 -28.34 -43.67
N PRO A 22 -4.63 -28.38 -44.80
CA PRO A 22 -4.19 -27.80 -46.07
C PRO A 22 -4.01 -26.28 -45.97
N ARG A 23 -3.05 -25.70 -46.73
CA ARG A 23 -2.67 -24.28 -46.67
C ARG A 23 -3.86 -23.30 -46.65
N GLY A 24 -4.89 -23.53 -47.47
CA GLY A 24 -6.07 -22.66 -47.52
C GLY A 24 -6.92 -22.64 -46.23
N PHE A 25 -6.91 -23.70 -45.44
CA PHE A 25 -7.62 -23.76 -44.15
C PHE A 25 -6.84 -23.03 -43.05
N SER A 26 -5.51 -23.20 -43.01
CA SER A 26 -4.61 -22.45 -42.11
C SER A 26 -4.68 -20.94 -42.34
N ASP A 27 -4.69 -20.51 -43.60
CA ASP A 27 -4.78 -19.07 -43.94
C ASP A 27 -6.12 -18.48 -43.48
N PHE A 28 -7.23 -19.22 -43.67
CA PHE A 28 -8.55 -18.82 -43.19
C PHE A 28 -8.60 -18.67 -41.66
N LEU A 29 -8.05 -19.65 -40.93
CA LEU A 29 -7.97 -19.59 -39.47
C LEU A 29 -7.09 -18.44 -38.98
N SER A 30 -6.00 -18.13 -39.70
CA SER A 30 -5.11 -17.02 -39.36
C SER A 30 -5.81 -15.67 -39.52
N VAL A 31 -6.56 -15.49 -40.61
CA VAL A 31 -7.37 -14.28 -40.86
C VAL A 31 -8.45 -14.11 -39.79
N ILE A 32 -9.22 -15.17 -39.50
CA ILE A 32 -10.22 -15.12 -38.42
C ILE A 32 -9.58 -14.77 -37.09
N SER A 33 -8.45 -15.39 -36.76
CA SER A 33 -7.77 -15.13 -35.49
C SER A 33 -7.33 -13.67 -35.37
N LEU A 34 -6.84 -13.07 -36.47
CA LEU A 34 -6.49 -11.65 -36.52
C LEU A 34 -7.71 -10.75 -36.32
N VAL A 35 -8.84 -11.07 -36.94
CA VAL A 35 -10.12 -10.35 -36.75
C VAL A 35 -10.59 -10.47 -35.30
N CYS A 36 -10.53 -11.66 -34.70
CA CYS A 36 -10.89 -11.88 -33.30
C CYS A 36 -9.98 -11.09 -32.35
N LEU A 37 -8.66 -11.07 -32.59
CA LEU A 37 -7.71 -10.28 -31.80
C LEU A 37 -8.01 -8.79 -31.90
N PHE A 38 -8.33 -8.30 -33.10
CA PHE A 38 -8.72 -6.91 -33.32
C PHE A 38 -10.01 -6.55 -32.56
N LEU A 39 -11.07 -7.36 -32.67
CA LEU A 39 -12.34 -7.13 -31.97
C LEU A 39 -12.18 -7.20 -30.45
N TYR A 40 -11.39 -8.16 -29.96
CA TYR A 40 -11.04 -8.26 -28.55
C TYR A 40 -10.34 -6.98 -28.07
N PHE A 41 -9.37 -6.47 -28.83
CA PHE A 41 -8.64 -5.26 -28.48
C PHE A 41 -9.56 -4.03 -28.43
N VAL A 42 -10.40 -3.83 -29.45
CA VAL A 42 -11.36 -2.70 -29.51
C VAL A 42 -12.36 -2.77 -28.36
N THR A 43 -12.96 -3.93 -28.11
CA THR A 43 -13.97 -4.10 -27.06
C THR A 43 -13.36 -3.94 -25.66
N SER A 44 -12.15 -4.49 -25.46
CA SER A 44 -11.40 -4.35 -24.20
C SER A 44 -11.03 -2.90 -23.93
N SER A 45 -10.48 -2.19 -24.94
CA SER A 45 -10.14 -0.77 -24.81
C SER A 45 -11.37 0.08 -24.50
N ASP A 46 -12.52 -0.16 -25.16
CA ASP A 46 -13.75 0.59 -24.91
C ASP A 46 -14.20 0.48 -23.44
N SER A 47 -14.17 -0.74 -22.89
CA SER A 47 -14.51 -0.98 -21.48
C SER A 47 -13.48 -0.40 -20.49
N GLY A 48 -12.19 -0.44 -20.84
CA GLY A 48 -11.10 0.10 -20.02
C GLY A 48 -11.18 1.61 -19.89
N SER A 49 -11.31 2.30 -21.03
CA SER A 49 -11.40 3.76 -21.07
C SER A 49 -12.66 4.27 -20.34
N MET A 50 -13.76 3.51 -20.35
CA MET A 50 -14.98 3.85 -19.60
C MET A 50 -14.76 3.85 -18.08
N ILE A 51 -14.02 2.88 -17.54
CA ILE A 51 -13.71 2.81 -16.10
C ILE A 51 -12.79 3.98 -15.70
N VAL A 52 -11.75 4.26 -16.49
CA VAL A 52 -10.84 5.38 -16.24
C VAL A 52 -11.58 6.72 -16.26
N ASP A 53 -12.54 6.86 -17.17
CA ASP A 53 -13.36 8.06 -17.29
C ASP A 53 -14.30 8.25 -16.09
N MET A 54 -14.96 7.18 -15.64
CA MET A 54 -15.80 7.18 -14.43
C MET A 54 -15.00 7.57 -13.18
N ILE A 55 -13.80 7.00 -12.99
CA ILE A 55 -12.93 7.32 -11.86
C ILE A 55 -12.51 8.80 -11.90
N SER A 56 -12.20 9.30 -13.10
CA SER A 56 -11.80 10.71 -13.32
C SER A 56 -12.96 11.70 -13.15
N ALA A 57 -14.20 11.26 -13.36
CA ALA A 57 -15.42 12.05 -13.20
C ALA A 57 -16.08 11.89 -11.80
N ASN A 58 -15.31 11.51 -10.78
CA ASN A 58 -15.77 11.31 -9.40
C ASN A 58 -16.91 10.26 -9.28
N GLY A 59 -16.88 9.22 -10.13
CA GLY A 59 -17.86 8.14 -10.14
C GLY A 59 -19.14 8.42 -10.93
N PHE A 60 -19.17 9.48 -11.75
CA PHE A 60 -20.33 9.76 -12.59
C PHE A 60 -20.51 8.66 -13.66
N ALA A 61 -21.71 8.08 -13.73
CA ALA A 61 -21.97 6.90 -14.57
C ALA A 61 -21.90 7.18 -16.09
N GLU A 62 -22.19 8.42 -16.51
CA GLU A 62 -22.13 8.85 -17.92
C GLU A 62 -21.20 10.05 -18.11
N PRO A 63 -19.87 9.86 -18.01
CA PRO A 63 -18.91 10.95 -18.13
C PRO A 63 -18.92 11.60 -19.54
N PRO A 64 -18.43 12.86 -19.66
CA PRO A 64 -18.49 13.61 -20.90
C PRO A 64 -17.64 12.97 -22.01
N LEU A 65 -18.21 12.90 -23.23
CA LEU A 65 -17.62 12.19 -24.37
C LEU A 65 -16.19 12.63 -24.74
N LEU A 66 -15.84 13.91 -24.54
CA LEU A 66 -14.48 14.40 -24.80
C LEU A 66 -13.45 13.80 -23.83
N GLN A 67 -13.84 13.57 -22.58
CA GLN A 67 -12.98 12.97 -21.55
C GLN A 67 -12.73 11.49 -21.87
N ARG A 68 -13.77 10.76 -22.29
CA ARG A 68 -13.65 9.38 -22.77
C ARG A 68 -12.68 9.24 -23.95
N ILE A 69 -12.82 10.10 -24.96
CA ILE A 69 -11.94 10.08 -26.15
C ILE A 69 -10.50 10.40 -25.73
N PHE A 70 -10.31 11.37 -24.84
CA PHE A 70 -9.00 11.72 -24.31
C PHE A 70 -8.31 10.51 -23.66
N TRP A 71 -8.99 9.80 -22.74
CA TRP A 71 -8.42 8.64 -22.06
C TRP A 71 -8.14 7.47 -23.02
N SER A 72 -9.06 7.19 -23.94
CA SER A 72 -8.87 6.14 -24.96
C SER A 72 -7.66 6.44 -25.88
N ALA A 73 -7.50 7.70 -26.30
CA ALA A 73 -6.35 8.10 -27.11
C ALA A 73 -5.03 8.02 -26.33
N MET A 74 -5.03 8.40 -25.04
CA MET A 74 -3.87 8.32 -24.16
C MET A 74 -3.42 6.88 -23.92
N GLU A 75 -4.35 5.94 -23.73
CA GLU A 75 -4.06 4.51 -23.62
C GLU A 75 -3.38 3.97 -24.89
N GLY A 76 -3.90 4.32 -26.08
CA GLY A 76 -3.30 3.96 -27.36
C GLY A 76 -1.90 4.55 -27.55
N GLN A 77 -1.69 5.82 -27.18
CA GLN A 77 -0.37 6.46 -27.23
C GLN A 77 0.62 5.81 -26.26
N CYS A 78 0.17 5.41 -25.06
CA CYS A 78 0.99 4.69 -24.10
C CYS A 78 1.40 3.30 -24.62
N ALA A 79 0.49 2.57 -25.26
CA ALA A 79 0.81 1.29 -25.88
C ALA A 79 1.87 1.45 -27.00
N ILE A 80 1.72 2.47 -27.86
CA ILE A 80 2.69 2.78 -28.91
C ILE A 80 4.05 3.16 -28.32
N SER A 81 4.09 3.98 -27.26
CA SER A 81 5.35 4.41 -26.64
C SER A 81 6.09 3.24 -25.98
N LEU A 82 5.38 2.32 -25.31
CA LEU A 82 5.95 1.12 -24.71
C LEU A 82 6.49 0.14 -25.77
N LEU A 83 5.76 -0.04 -26.87
CA LEU A 83 6.24 -0.84 -28.00
C LEU A 83 7.50 -0.21 -28.63
N HIS A 84 7.53 1.11 -28.75
CA HIS A 84 8.68 1.86 -29.28
C HIS A 84 9.90 1.80 -28.35
N ALA A 85 9.71 1.79 -27.04
CA ALA A 85 10.79 1.71 -26.06
C ALA A 85 11.66 0.45 -26.23
N GLY A 86 11.07 -0.66 -26.70
CA GLY A 86 11.77 -1.90 -26.98
C GLY A 86 12.60 -1.93 -28.26
N ARG A 87 12.53 -0.88 -29.12
CA ARG A 87 13.16 -0.85 -30.46
C ARG A 87 14.69 -0.87 -30.43
N ASN A 88 15.30 -0.41 -29.34
CA ASN A 88 16.76 -0.37 -29.18
C ASN A 88 17.37 -1.73 -28.80
N LEU A 89 16.55 -2.75 -28.53
CA LEU A 89 17.02 -4.10 -28.25
C LEU A 89 17.15 -4.90 -29.57
N PRO A 90 18.25 -5.64 -29.81
CA PRO A 90 18.47 -6.38 -31.06
C PRO A 90 17.51 -7.56 -31.30
N ASN A 91 16.62 -7.88 -30.35
CA ASN A 91 15.72 -9.02 -30.40
C ASN A 91 14.25 -8.57 -30.31
N ALA A 92 13.35 -9.23 -31.05
CA ALA A 92 11.90 -8.99 -31.03
C ALA A 92 11.24 -9.15 -29.65
N THR A 93 11.96 -9.70 -28.66
CA THR A 93 11.53 -9.82 -27.26
C THR A 93 11.67 -8.52 -26.46
N GLY A 94 12.35 -7.49 -26.99
CA GLY A 94 12.56 -6.22 -26.28
C GLY A 94 11.27 -5.47 -25.97
N SER A 95 10.36 -5.35 -26.93
CA SER A 95 9.07 -4.67 -26.75
C SER A 95 8.14 -5.41 -25.77
N LEU A 96 8.15 -6.75 -25.79
CA LEU A 96 7.38 -7.55 -24.84
C LEU A 96 7.89 -7.37 -23.40
N LYS A 97 9.22 -7.33 -23.22
CA LYS A 97 9.83 -7.10 -21.90
C LYS A 97 9.49 -5.72 -21.35
N ALA A 98 9.46 -4.68 -22.20
CA ALA A 98 9.06 -3.34 -21.79
C ALA A 98 7.60 -3.31 -21.28
N LEU A 99 6.67 -3.94 -22.01
CA LEU A 99 5.27 -4.07 -21.61
C LEU A 99 5.10 -4.84 -20.28
N GLN A 100 5.83 -5.95 -20.11
CA GLN A 100 5.80 -6.75 -18.88
C GLN A 100 6.33 -5.97 -17.68
N SER A 101 7.45 -5.26 -17.83
CA SER A 101 8.02 -4.43 -16.76
C SER A 101 7.06 -3.32 -16.36
N ALA A 102 6.41 -2.65 -17.31
CA ALA A 102 5.43 -1.60 -17.03
C ALA A 102 4.22 -2.15 -16.26
N SER A 103 3.71 -3.32 -16.66
CA SER A 103 2.62 -4.01 -15.95
C SER A 103 3.02 -4.41 -14.52
N LEU A 104 4.24 -4.90 -14.31
CA LEU A 104 4.72 -5.29 -12.97
C LEU A 104 4.88 -4.07 -12.05
N LEU A 105 5.47 -2.98 -12.57
CA LEU A 105 5.69 -1.74 -11.81
C LEU A 105 4.36 -1.08 -11.39
N THR A 106 3.33 -1.18 -12.23
CA THR A 106 1.99 -0.62 -11.93
C THR A 106 1.12 -1.57 -11.12
N GLY A 107 1.24 -2.89 -11.32
CA GLY A 107 0.45 -3.90 -10.61
C GLY A 107 0.86 -4.11 -9.16
N LEU A 108 2.16 -4.00 -8.85
CA LEU A 108 2.66 -4.17 -7.48
C LEU A 108 2.03 -3.19 -6.46
N PRO A 109 2.03 -1.86 -6.66
CA PRO A 109 1.38 -0.94 -5.73
C PRO A 109 -0.14 -1.17 -5.66
N TYR A 110 -0.79 -1.47 -6.79
CA TYR A 110 -2.23 -1.73 -6.83
C TYR A 110 -2.64 -2.99 -6.03
N THR A 111 -1.74 -3.97 -5.94
CA THR A 111 -1.95 -5.19 -5.13
C THR A 111 -2.15 -4.85 -3.65
N PHE A 112 -1.37 -3.92 -3.09
CA PHE A 112 -1.54 -3.46 -1.71
C PHE A 112 -2.87 -2.73 -1.49
N ILE A 113 -3.30 -1.94 -2.48
CA ILE A 113 -4.62 -1.26 -2.43
C ILE A 113 -5.74 -2.31 -2.40
N LEU A 114 -5.67 -3.35 -3.24
CA LEU A 114 -6.67 -4.41 -3.27
C LEU A 114 -6.75 -5.18 -1.94
N PHE A 115 -5.63 -5.43 -1.28
CA PHE A 115 -5.63 -6.01 0.07
C PHE A 115 -6.37 -5.12 1.08
N TRP A 116 -6.17 -3.79 1.01
CA TRP A 116 -6.87 -2.84 1.88
C TRP A 116 -8.37 -2.77 1.58
N CYS A 117 -8.76 -2.83 0.31
CA CYS A 117 -10.15 -2.92 -0.10
C CYS A 117 -10.82 -4.21 0.39
N ALA A 118 -10.12 -5.35 0.32
CA ALA A 118 -10.62 -6.63 0.84
C ALA A 118 -10.82 -6.57 2.36
N GLN A 119 -9.87 -5.99 3.10
CA GLN A 119 -9.99 -5.78 4.55
C GLN A 119 -11.17 -4.85 4.89
N SER A 120 -11.32 -3.76 4.14
CA SER A 120 -12.40 -2.79 4.34
C SER A 120 -13.77 -3.41 4.07
N LEU A 121 -13.87 -4.23 3.01
CA LEU A 121 -15.09 -4.98 2.69
C LEU A 121 -15.42 -6.00 3.79
N TYR A 122 -14.43 -6.71 4.32
CA TYR A 122 -14.62 -7.63 5.44
C TYR A 122 -15.19 -6.92 6.66
N LEU A 123 -14.63 -5.78 7.05
CA LEU A 123 -15.11 -4.98 8.19
C LEU A 123 -16.53 -4.45 7.94
N LEU A 124 -16.82 -3.95 6.73
CA LEU A 124 -18.16 -3.48 6.36
C LEU A 124 -19.21 -4.59 6.48
N VAL A 125 -18.89 -5.79 5.99
CA VAL A 125 -19.80 -6.95 6.10
C VAL A 125 -20.02 -7.35 7.57
N GLN A 126 -19.00 -7.23 8.44
CA GLN A 126 -19.16 -7.47 9.88
C GLN A 126 -20.03 -6.42 10.58
N GLU A 127 -19.96 -5.16 10.15
CA GLU A 127 -20.84 -4.09 10.63
C GLU A 127 -22.29 -4.29 10.18
N GLU A 128 -22.50 -4.71 8.92
CA GLU A 128 -23.85 -5.04 8.42
C GLU A 128 -24.43 -6.31 9.05
N ALA A 129 -23.60 -7.30 9.36
CA ALA A 129 -24.00 -8.52 10.06
C ALA A 129 -24.29 -8.30 11.56
N GLY A 130 -24.01 -7.11 12.10
CA GLY A 130 -24.24 -6.77 13.51
C GLY A 130 -23.21 -7.37 14.49
N VAL A 131 -22.08 -7.89 13.99
CA VAL A 131 -20.97 -8.36 14.83
C VAL A 131 -20.15 -7.19 15.36
N LEU A 132 -19.94 -6.18 14.52
CA LEU A 132 -19.29 -4.93 14.88
C LEU A 132 -20.33 -3.83 15.05
N ASP A 133 -20.17 -3.03 16.10
CA ASP A 133 -20.96 -1.82 16.30
C ASP A 133 -20.50 -0.72 15.32
N LYS A 134 -21.48 -0.01 14.74
CA LYS A 134 -21.26 1.11 13.81
C LYS A 134 -20.63 2.30 14.52
N ASP A 135 -21.03 2.54 15.77
CA ASP A 135 -20.60 3.70 16.57
C ASP A 135 -19.42 3.36 17.52
N ARG A 136 -18.59 2.38 17.16
CA ARG A 136 -17.43 1.98 17.97
C ARG A 136 -16.44 3.14 18.15
N LYS A 137 -15.85 3.27 19.35
CA LYS A 137 -14.82 4.30 19.65
C LYS A 137 -13.66 4.16 18.66
N ALA A 138 -13.41 5.22 17.91
CA ALA A 138 -12.36 5.35 16.90
C ALA A 138 -11.39 6.49 17.26
N PHE A 139 -10.25 6.55 16.57
CA PHE A 139 -9.41 7.74 16.61
C PHE A 139 -10.19 8.95 16.11
N ARG A 140 -9.95 10.12 16.72
CA ARG A 140 -10.70 11.36 16.44
C ARG A 140 -10.60 11.83 14.99
N LYS A 141 -9.42 11.68 14.38
CA LYS A 141 -9.15 12.01 12.98
C LYS A 141 -8.77 10.76 12.20
N PHE A 142 -9.05 10.75 10.91
CA PHE A 142 -8.51 9.76 10.00
C PHE A 142 -7.00 9.96 9.81
N ILE A 143 -6.26 8.92 9.43
CA ILE A 143 -4.78 8.95 9.31
C ILE A 143 -4.32 10.01 8.31
N VAL A 144 -5.04 10.18 7.20
CA VAL A 144 -4.66 11.09 6.10
C VAL A 144 -5.45 12.40 6.16
N ASP A 145 -6.02 12.73 7.32
CA ASP A 145 -6.73 14.00 7.48
C ASP A 145 -5.75 15.19 7.45
N SER A 146 -6.27 16.41 7.28
CA SER A 146 -5.41 17.60 7.23
C SER A 146 -4.81 17.89 8.60
N TYR A 147 -3.47 17.84 8.68
CA TYR A 147 -2.71 18.26 9.85
C TYR A 147 -1.99 19.59 9.60
N SER A 148 -1.55 20.22 10.69
CA SER A 148 -0.67 21.38 10.61
C SER A 148 0.60 21.02 9.83
N LEU A 149 0.94 21.85 8.84
CA LEU A 149 2.15 21.67 8.03
C LEU A 149 3.43 21.70 8.88
N ALA A 150 3.43 22.45 9.99
CA ALA A 150 4.56 22.48 10.91
C ALA A 150 4.80 21.11 11.56
N ASP A 151 3.74 20.46 12.03
CA ASP A 151 3.81 19.15 12.66
C ASP A 151 4.17 18.07 11.63
N ALA A 152 3.65 18.18 10.41
CA ALA A 152 3.96 17.25 9.32
C ALA A 152 5.44 17.33 8.92
N LEU A 153 5.99 18.55 8.81
CA LEU A 153 7.42 18.73 8.55
C LEU A 153 8.27 18.24 9.73
N LEU A 154 7.83 18.49 10.95
CA LEU A 154 8.54 18.03 12.14
C LEU A 154 8.61 16.50 12.15
N ASP A 155 7.52 15.79 11.91
CA ASP A 155 7.54 14.33 11.80
C ASP A 155 8.29 13.82 10.57
N THR A 156 8.38 14.64 9.52
CA THR A 156 9.16 14.28 8.33
C THR A 156 10.66 14.21 8.60
N PHE A 157 11.19 15.17 9.35
CA PHE A 157 12.62 15.26 9.64
C PHE A 157 12.99 14.65 10.99
N PHE A 158 12.10 14.76 11.97
CA PHE A 158 12.31 14.44 13.37
C PHE A 158 11.19 13.59 14.00
N PRO A 159 10.84 12.41 13.41
CA PRO A 159 9.77 11.56 13.94
C PRO A 159 10.03 11.07 15.39
N GLY A 160 11.30 11.04 15.81
CA GLY A 160 11.67 10.66 17.17
C GLY A 160 11.20 11.65 18.24
N TYR A 161 10.95 12.91 17.87
CA TYR A 161 10.47 13.92 18.81
C TYR A 161 9.02 13.64 19.24
N HIS A 162 8.08 13.49 18.30
CA HIS A 162 6.69 13.16 18.64
C HIS A 162 6.59 11.77 19.27
N PHE A 163 7.40 10.80 18.82
CA PHE A 163 7.49 9.49 19.49
C PHE A 163 7.83 9.64 20.99
N CYS A 164 8.84 10.45 21.32
CA CYS A 164 9.23 10.72 22.71
C CYS A 164 8.09 11.37 23.52
N VAL A 165 7.44 12.38 22.95
CA VAL A 165 6.34 13.10 23.62
C VAL A 165 5.18 12.16 23.93
N ILE A 166 4.81 11.30 22.97
CA ILE A 166 3.74 10.30 23.13
C ILE A 166 4.09 9.31 24.24
N VAL A 167 5.28 8.69 24.18
CA VAL A 167 5.72 7.70 25.20
C VAL A 167 5.77 8.31 26.60
N LYS A 168 6.22 9.56 26.71
CA LYS A 168 6.25 10.28 28.00
C LYS A 168 4.85 10.48 28.59
N GLN A 169 3.85 10.76 27.75
CA GLN A 169 2.47 11.03 28.18
C GLN A 169 1.74 9.74 28.58
N ILE A 170 1.88 8.68 27.79
CA ILE A 170 1.17 7.42 28.00
C ILE A 170 1.75 6.62 29.18
N GLY A 171 3.08 6.53 29.29
CA GLY A 171 3.72 5.57 30.20
C GLY A 171 3.56 4.11 29.74
N GLY A 172 3.99 3.14 30.55
CA GLY A 172 3.83 1.71 30.26
C GLY A 172 4.66 1.12 29.10
N TRP A 173 5.45 1.95 28.40
CA TRP A 173 6.34 1.51 27.32
C TRP A 173 7.63 0.86 27.85
N PRO A 174 8.27 -0.09 27.14
CA PRO A 174 9.53 -0.69 27.56
C PRO A 174 10.56 0.36 28.05
N LEU A 175 11.23 0.07 29.16
CA LEU A 175 12.11 0.98 29.92
C LEU A 175 11.40 2.04 30.79
N SER A 176 10.07 2.02 30.92
CA SER A 176 9.33 2.95 31.80
C SER A 176 9.64 2.80 33.30
N GLY A 177 10.24 1.67 33.72
CA GLY A 177 10.56 1.37 35.12
C GLY A 177 11.66 2.25 35.74
N ILE A 178 12.51 2.89 34.92
CA ILE A 178 13.57 3.80 35.41
C ILE A 178 12.99 5.20 35.62
N SER A 179 12.38 5.77 34.57
CA SER A 179 11.52 6.95 34.63
C SER A 179 10.78 7.11 33.30
N ARG A 180 9.57 7.68 33.33
CA ARG A 180 8.76 7.94 32.11
C ARG A 180 9.49 8.84 31.12
N LEU A 181 10.23 9.83 31.63
CA LEU A 181 10.98 10.78 30.83
C LEU A 181 12.21 10.12 30.18
N ALA A 182 12.97 9.30 30.91
CA ALA A 182 14.14 8.62 30.35
C ALA A 182 13.74 7.60 29.27
N SER A 183 12.64 6.86 29.45
CA SER A 183 12.13 5.94 28.42
C SER A 183 11.74 6.67 27.14
N GLY A 184 10.98 7.77 27.25
CA GLY A 184 10.60 8.58 26.09
C GLY A 184 11.80 9.12 25.32
N ILE A 185 12.81 9.66 26.02
CA ILE A 185 14.03 10.15 25.38
C ILE A 185 14.83 9.01 24.75
N ALA A 186 15.02 7.89 25.45
CA ALA A 186 15.79 6.76 24.95
C ALA A 186 15.21 6.21 23.64
N TRP A 187 13.89 5.97 23.60
CA TRP A 187 13.24 5.48 22.40
C TRP A 187 13.09 6.54 21.31
N GLY A 188 12.80 7.80 21.67
CA GLY A 188 12.74 8.88 20.70
C GLY A 188 14.08 9.09 19.97
N VAL A 189 15.19 9.09 20.72
CA VAL A 189 16.54 9.15 20.15
C VAL A 189 16.84 7.89 19.33
N GLY A 190 16.47 6.71 19.83
CA GLY A 190 16.65 5.44 19.11
C GLY A 190 15.95 5.44 17.74
N ILE A 191 14.67 5.78 17.70
CA ILE A 191 13.89 5.89 16.46
C ILE A 191 14.48 6.96 15.54
N GLN A 192 14.88 8.11 16.08
CA GLN A 192 15.50 9.16 15.28
C GLN A 192 16.80 8.69 14.62
N LEU A 193 17.65 7.97 15.35
CA LEU A 193 18.90 7.43 14.84
C LEU A 193 18.64 6.37 13.76
N VAL A 194 17.72 5.43 14.00
CA VAL A 194 17.37 4.39 13.03
C VAL A 194 16.79 5.01 11.76
N TYR A 195 15.93 6.01 11.88
CA TYR A 195 15.36 6.74 10.76
C TYR A 195 16.44 7.46 9.94
N PHE A 196 17.35 8.19 10.60
CA PHE A 196 18.46 8.86 9.90
C PHE A 196 19.42 7.86 9.24
N TRP A 197 19.75 6.77 9.91
CA TRP A 197 20.60 5.72 9.34
C TRP A 197 19.93 5.05 8.14
N SER A 198 18.64 4.78 8.21
CA SER A 198 17.86 4.27 7.08
C SER A 198 17.93 5.23 5.89
N PHE A 199 17.74 6.53 6.11
CA PHE A 199 17.82 7.53 5.04
C PHE A 199 19.23 7.63 4.43
N ILE A 200 20.27 7.67 5.26
CA ILE A 200 21.66 7.73 4.79
C ILE A 200 22.00 6.50 3.95
N LEU A 201 21.67 5.30 4.45
CA LEU A 201 21.95 4.05 3.74
C LEU A 201 21.14 3.91 2.47
N PHE A 202 19.92 4.46 2.42
CA PHE A 202 19.12 4.50 1.20
C PHE A 202 19.83 5.29 0.11
N TRP A 203 20.33 6.49 0.43
CA TRP A 203 21.05 7.34 -0.53
C TRP A 203 22.44 6.82 -0.87
N CYS A 204 23.20 6.29 0.11
CA CYS A 204 24.48 5.65 -0.14
C CYS A 204 24.35 4.33 -0.91
N GLY A 205 23.20 3.67 -0.82
CA GLY A 205 22.93 2.36 -1.42
C GLY A 205 22.35 2.38 -2.83
N ILE A 206 22.18 3.56 -3.45
CA ILE A 206 21.63 3.67 -4.82
C ILE A 206 22.45 2.86 -5.83
N GLU A 207 23.75 2.70 -5.60
CA GLU A 207 24.64 1.93 -6.49
C GLU A 207 24.85 0.48 -6.03
N THR A 208 24.49 0.11 -4.80
CA THR A 208 24.75 -1.22 -4.23
C THR A 208 23.49 -1.79 -3.57
N GLU A 209 22.95 -2.86 -4.15
CA GLU A 209 21.69 -3.49 -3.73
C GLU A 209 21.65 -3.88 -2.23
N VAL A 210 22.79 -4.28 -1.65
CA VAL A 210 22.87 -4.72 -0.25
C VAL A 210 22.55 -3.58 0.72
N TRP A 211 23.09 -2.38 0.50
CA TRP A 211 22.87 -1.23 1.38
C TRP A 211 21.44 -0.71 1.31
N PHE A 212 20.85 -0.78 0.13
CA PHE A 212 19.43 -0.48 -0.07
C PHE A 212 18.53 -1.43 0.73
N LEU A 213 18.80 -2.74 0.72
CA LEU A 213 18.03 -3.72 1.49
C LEU A 213 18.17 -3.52 3.00
N VAL A 214 19.37 -3.17 3.48
CA VAL A 214 19.59 -2.83 4.90
C VAL A 214 18.82 -1.57 5.27
N ALA A 215 18.84 -0.53 4.44
CA ALA A 215 18.08 0.69 4.65
C ALA A 215 16.57 0.41 4.77
N LEU A 216 16.03 -0.42 3.88
CA LEU A 216 14.62 -0.83 3.88
C LEU A 216 14.27 -1.63 5.15
N THR A 217 15.15 -2.53 5.58
CA THR A 217 14.94 -3.31 6.82
C THR A 217 14.89 -2.40 8.05
N LEU A 218 15.77 -1.40 8.13
CA LEU A 218 15.76 -0.41 9.21
C LEU A 218 14.50 0.48 9.16
N ALA A 219 14.06 0.90 7.97
CA ALA A 219 12.83 1.66 7.79
C ALA A 219 11.61 0.87 8.27
N VAL A 220 11.49 -0.40 7.87
CA VAL A 220 10.41 -1.29 8.29
C VAL A 220 10.45 -1.52 9.80
N GLY A 221 11.64 -1.69 10.39
CA GLY A 221 11.79 -1.81 11.85
C GLY A 221 11.33 -0.57 12.62
N ALA A 222 11.69 0.62 12.14
CA ALA A 222 11.20 1.89 12.69
C ALA A 222 9.68 2.04 12.52
N GLY A 223 9.13 1.68 11.37
CA GLY A 223 7.68 1.71 11.15
C GLY A 223 6.92 0.70 12.03
N THR A 224 7.47 -0.50 12.22
CA THR A 224 6.89 -1.55 13.06
C THR A 224 6.80 -1.09 14.52
N THR A 225 7.83 -0.41 15.04
CA THR A 225 7.83 0.14 16.40
C THR A 225 6.80 1.28 16.57
N ILE A 226 6.60 2.12 15.56
CA ILE A 226 5.50 3.10 15.52
C ILE A 226 4.13 2.40 15.51
N GLY A 227 3.98 1.29 14.78
CA GLY A 227 2.76 0.48 14.78
C GLY A 227 2.45 -0.14 16.14
N PHE A 228 3.46 -0.64 16.86
CA PHE A 228 3.29 -1.10 18.24
C PHE A 228 2.91 0.04 19.19
N LEU A 229 3.45 1.24 18.98
CA LEU A 229 3.09 2.42 19.76
C LEU A 229 1.60 2.74 19.58
N ARG A 230 1.12 2.71 18.34
CA ARG A 230 -0.30 2.88 18.01
C ARG A 230 -1.18 1.82 18.69
N THR A 231 -0.76 0.56 18.68
CA THR A 231 -1.50 -0.54 19.35
C THR A 231 -1.59 -0.30 20.85
N ASN A 232 -0.49 0.09 21.49
CA ASN A 232 -0.50 0.41 22.92
C ASN A 232 -1.42 1.60 23.25
N VAL A 233 -1.41 2.65 22.43
CA VAL A 233 -2.33 3.80 22.58
C VAL A 233 -3.78 3.30 22.50
N ARG A 234 -4.08 2.49 21.50
CA ARG A 234 -5.43 1.93 21.32
C ARG A 234 -5.89 1.13 22.54
N ASP A 235 -5.02 0.29 23.10
CA ASP A 235 -5.36 -0.52 24.26
C ASP A 235 -5.65 0.34 25.50
N ILE A 236 -4.87 1.41 25.69
CA ILE A 236 -5.02 2.34 26.81
C ILE A 236 -6.29 3.19 26.69
N TYR A 237 -6.58 3.71 25.51
CA TYR A 237 -7.79 4.52 25.25
C TYR A 237 -9.02 3.69 24.89
N ARG A 238 -8.90 2.34 24.91
CA ARG A 238 -9.95 1.37 24.55
C ARG A 238 -10.60 1.66 23.20
N ILE A 239 -9.78 2.02 22.21
CA ILE A 239 -10.24 2.27 20.84
C ILE A 239 -10.58 0.90 20.22
N LYS A 240 -11.85 0.67 19.89
CA LYS A 240 -12.30 -0.60 19.30
C LYS A 240 -12.13 -0.65 17.78
N HIS A 241 -11.74 0.48 17.17
CA HIS A 241 -11.55 0.59 15.74
C HIS A 241 -10.14 0.15 15.31
N GLY A 242 -10.07 -0.90 14.49
CA GLY A 242 -8.83 -1.47 13.94
C GLY A 242 -8.26 -2.63 14.77
N ASP A 243 -7.28 -3.32 14.19
CA ASP A 243 -6.55 -4.44 14.81
C ASP A 243 -5.03 -4.19 14.81
N MET A 244 -4.27 -5.08 15.46
CA MET A 244 -2.80 -4.97 15.53
C MET A 244 -2.18 -4.96 14.12
N PHE A 245 -2.73 -5.73 13.19
CA PHE A 245 -2.24 -5.77 11.82
C PHE A 245 -2.42 -4.43 11.11
N THR A 246 -3.61 -3.83 11.17
CA THR A 246 -3.85 -2.49 10.61
C THR A 246 -2.88 -1.47 11.20
N ASP A 247 -2.63 -1.53 12.50
CA ASP A 247 -1.71 -0.60 13.17
C ASP A 247 -0.26 -0.76 12.71
N LEU A 248 0.19 -2.00 12.49
CA LEU A 248 1.51 -2.28 11.93
C LEU A 248 1.63 -1.75 10.50
N VAL A 249 0.61 -1.96 9.66
CA VAL A 249 0.62 -1.44 8.29
C VAL A 249 0.62 0.09 8.28
N CYS A 250 -0.16 0.74 9.14
CA CYS A 250 -0.14 2.19 9.30
C CYS A 250 1.24 2.68 9.75
N GLY A 251 1.87 2.01 10.72
CA GLY A 251 3.21 2.35 11.18
C GLY A 251 4.29 2.19 10.09
N ILE A 252 4.20 1.15 9.26
CA ILE A 252 5.19 0.86 8.22
C ILE A 252 5.05 1.79 7.01
N PHE A 253 3.83 1.97 6.49
CA PHE A 253 3.63 2.73 5.24
C PHE A 253 3.32 4.21 5.47
N LEU A 254 2.74 4.57 6.62
CA LEU A 254 2.33 5.92 6.96
C LEU A 254 2.85 6.34 8.35
N PRO A 255 4.16 6.18 8.65
CA PRO A 255 4.71 6.43 9.99
C PRO A 255 4.45 7.85 10.50
N MET A 256 4.61 8.84 9.62
CA MET A 256 4.46 10.26 9.95
C MET A 256 3.03 10.58 10.35
N PHE A 257 2.09 10.27 9.47
CA PHE A 257 0.67 10.45 9.73
C PHE A 257 0.17 9.67 10.96
N THR A 258 0.75 8.49 11.21
CA THR A 258 0.39 7.66 12.36
C THR A 258 0.79 8.33 13.67
N LEU A 259 1.99 8.91 13.76
CA LEU A 259 2.43 9.67 14.93
C LEU A 259 1.57 10.92 15.16
N MET A 260 1.25 11.65 14.09
CA MET A 260 0.38 12.82 14.16
C MET A 260 -1.04 12.49 14.65
N GLN A 261 -1.61 11.39 14.16
CA GLN A 261 -2.94 10.93 14.59
C GLN A 261 -2.97 10.63 16.09
N ILE A 262 -1.93 9.93 16.58
CA ILE A 262 -1.81 9.58 18.00
C ILE A 262 -1.64 10.85 18.85
N LEU A 263 -0.79 11.77 18.43
CA LEU A 263 -0.52 13.02 19.15
C LEU A 263 -1.77 13.92 19.22
N ASP A 264 -2.50 14.07 18.11
CA ASP A 264 -3.76 14.85 18.07
C ASP A 264 -4.80 14.24 19.02
N HIS A 265 -4.88 12.91 19.08
CA HIS A 265 -5.77 12.21 20.00
C HIS A 265 -5.40 12.53 21.46
N ILE A 266 -4.14 12.30 21.86
CA ILE A 266 -3.71 12.48 23.26
C ILE A 266 -3.76 13.96 23.69
N THR A 267 -3.42 14.89 22.81
CA THR A 267 -3.35 16.32 23.15
C THR A 267 -4.75 16.94 23.35
N ASN A 268 -5.73 16.50 22.57
CA ASN A 268 -7.08 17.06 22.58
C ASN A 268 -8.06 16.27 23.47
N ASP A 269 -7.72 15.06 23.90
CA ASP A 269 -8.56 14.22 24.79
C ASP A 269 -8.36 14.50 26.29
N LYS A 270 -7.77 15.65 26.67
CA LYS A 270 -7.49 16.03 28.08
C LYS A 270 -8.72 16.13 29.01
N ASN A 271 -9.93 15.86 28.51
CA ASN A 271 -11.17 15.86 29.30
C ASN A 271 -11.68 14.45 29.63
N GLU A 272 -11.09 13.38 29.08
CA GLU A 272 -11.30 12.00 29.52
C GLU A 272 -9.96 11.50 30.09
N ASP A 273 -9.85 11.39 31.42
CA ASP A 273 -8.70 10.71 32.02
C ASP A 273 -8.58 9.30 31.41
N PRO A 274 -7.37 8.80 31.09
CA PRO A 274 -7.20 7.44 30.65
C PRO A 274 -7.83 6.53 31.73
N PRO A 275 -8.74 5.61 31.35
CA PRO A 275 -9.40 4.76 32.32
C PRO A 275 -8.31 4.02 33.13
N PRO A 276 -8.49 3.88 34.46
CA PRO A 276 -7.46 3.28 35.29
C PRO A 276 -7.09 1.90 34.72
N PRO A 277 -5.79 1.53 34.75
CA PRO A 277 -5.37 0.20 34.35
C PRO A 277 -6.21 -0.80 35.15
N VAL A 278 -6.78 -1.80 34.46
CA VAL A 278 -7.44 -2.90 35.15
C VAL A 278 -6.39 -3.53 36.04
N GLU A 279 -6.57 -3.45 37.36
CA GLU A 279 -5.74 -4.16 38.33
C GLU A 279 -5.86 -5.66 38.03
N THR A 280 -4.94 -6.19 37.24
CA THR A 280 -4.82 -7.63 36.95
C THR A 280 -4.70 -8.46 38.22
N ASN A 281 -4.25 -7.84 39.31
CA ASN A 281 -4.06 -8.48 40.61
C ASN A 281 -5.36 -8.92 41.29
N LYS A 282 -6.52 -8.32 40.98
CA LYS A 282 -7.80 -8.76 41.60
C LYS A 282 -8.40 -10.01 40.96
N VAL A 283 -8.11 -10.24 39.67
CA VAL A 283 -8.57 -11.45 38.98
C VAL A 283 -7.71 -12.65 39.37
N GLU A 284 -6.42 -12.44 39.68
CA GLU A 284 -5.55 -13.49 40.22
C GLU A 284 -5.88 -13.84 41.68
N GLU A 285 -6.20 -12.86 42.54
CA GLU A 285 -6.65 -13.13 43.92
C GLU A 285 -8.02 -13.83 43.97
N GLU A 286 -8.99 -13.46 43.11
CA GLU A 286 -10.30 -14.14 43.05
C GLU A 286 -10.24 -15.56 42.45
N LEU A 287 -9.18 -15.89 41.69
CA LEU A 287 -8.94 -17.24 41.16
C LEU A 287 -8.09 -18.12 42.11
N GLU A 288 -7.33 -17.53 43.03
CA GLU A 288 -6.65 -18.28 44.10
C GLU A 288 -7.55 -18.55 45.32
N GLU A 289 -8.62 -17.77 45.51
CA GLU A 289 -9.62 -17.96 46.58
C GLU A 289 -10.82 -18.86 46.19
N ALA A 290 -10.96 -19.27 44.92
CA ALA A 290 -12.05 -20.12 44.41
C ALA A 290 -11.61 -21.58 44.18
#